data_AF-A0A2I3GZ05-F1
#
_entry.id   AF-A0A2I3GZ05-F1
#
_cell.length_a   1.000
_cell.length_b   1.000
_cell.length_c   1.000
_cell.angle_alpha   90.00
_cell.angle_beta   90.00
_cell.angle_gamma   90.00
#
_symmetry.space_group_name_H-M   'P 1'
#
loop_
_entity.id
_entity.type
_entity.pdbx_description
1 polymer ?
#
loop_
_entity_poly.entity_id
_entity_poly.type
_entity_poly.pdbx_seq_one_letter_code
_entity_poly.pdbx_strand_id
1 'polypeptide(L)'
;MSRKSGIGHEASLKRKAEEKLESYRKKIHMKNQAEEKAAEQFRMRLKNKQDEMKLEGDLRRSQRACQQLDAQKEQDEDEYKSEDLSVLEKLQILTSYLREEHLYCIWCGTAYEDKEDLSSNCPGPTSADHD
;
A
#
# COMPACT_ATOMS: atom_id res chain seq x y z
N MET A 1 -2.45 75.96 5.06
CA MET A 1 -3.41 75.20 4.23
C MET A 1 -3.57 73.81 4.84
N SER A 2 -4.69 73.53 5.50
CA SER A 2 -4.89 72.29 6.27
C SER A 2 -5.58 71.22 5.40
N ARG A 3 -4.87 70.12 5.09
CA ARG A 3 -5.44 69.00 4.32
C ARG A 3 -6.37 68.20 5.22
N LYS A 4 -7.69 68.43 5.10
CA LYS A 4 -8.71 67.55 5.69
C LYS A 4 -8.77 66.27 4.85
N SER A 5 -7.95 65.27 5.19
CA SER A 5 -8.21 63.91 4.73
C SER A 5 -9.54 63.46 5.32
N GLY A 6 -10.53 63.22 4.47
CA GLY A 6 -11.90 62.88 4.89
C GLY A 6 -11.97 61.51 5.56
N ILE A 7 -12.77 61.42 6.62
CA ILE A 7 -13.00 60.23 7.47
C ILE A 7 -13.28 58.94 6.65
N GLY A 8 -13.86 59.04 5.45
CA GLY A 8 -14.13 57.88 4.58
C GLY A 8 -12.92 57.33 3.79
N HIS A 9 -11.88 58.13 3.57
CA HIS A 9 -10.68 57.69 2.82
C HIS A 9 -9.88 56.67 3.62
N GLU A 10 -9.74 56.89 4.93
CA GLU A 10 -9.04 55.98 5.84
C GLU A 10 -9.75 54.62 5.95
N ALA A 11 -11.08 54.63 6.05
CA ALA A 11 -11.89 53.40 6.04
C ALA A 11 -11.79 52.62 4.72
N SER A 12 -11.72 53.31 3.57
CA SER A 12 -11.54 52.67 2.26
C SER A 12 -10.15 52.03 2.12
N LEU A 13 -9.11 52.70 2.61
CA LEU A 13 -7.74 52.15 2.63
C LEU A 13 -7.65 50.92 3.52
N LYS A 14 -8.26 50.96 4.71
CA LYS A 14 -8.31 49.83 5.64
C LYS A 14 -8.98 48.61 5.00
N ARG A 15 -10.14 48.78 4.35
CA ARG A 15 -10.84 47.69 3.65
C ARG A 15 -9.99 47.05 2.56
N LYS A 16 -9.34 47.88 1.72
CA LYS A 16 -8.43 47.38 0.66
C LYS A 16 -7.23 46.60 1.24
N ALA A 17 -6.73 47.01 2.40
CA ALA A 17 -5.65 46.29 3.09
C ALA A 17 -6.14 44.95 3.64
N GLU A 18 -7.33 44.89 4.23
CA GLU A 18 -7.96 43.67 4.73
C GLU A 18 -8.26 42.67 3.59
N GLU A 19 -8.84 43.14 2.47
CA GLU A 19 -9.09 42.32 1.27
C GLU A 19 -7.79 41.71 0.71
N LYS A 20 -6.70 42.52 0.65
CA LYS A 20 -5.39 42.02 0.25
C LYS A 20 -4.86 40.96 1.22
N LEU A 21 -4.96 41.20 2.52
CA LEU A 21 -4.53 40.24 3.55
C LEU A 21 -5.30 38.92 3.42
N GLU A 22 -6.60 38.97 3.20
CA GLU A 22 -7.43 37.79 2.98
C GLU A 22 -7.03 37.04 1.70
N SER A 23 -6.77 37.76 0.62
CA SER A 23 -6.24 37.18 -0.63
C SER A 23 -4.89 36.48 -0.40
N TYR A 24 -3.99 37.09 0.36
CA TYR A 24 -2.71 36.47 0.72
C TYR A 24 -2.89 35.22 1.58
N ARG A 25 -3.77 35.25 2.58
CA ARG A 25 -4.10 34.08 3.41
C ARG A 25 -4.64 32.93 2.58
N LYS A 26 -5.59 33.21 1.67
CA LYS A 26 -6.14 32.22 0.73
C LYS A 26 -5.05 31.62 -0.15
N LYS A 27 -4.15 32.45 -0.72
CA LYS A 27 -3.02 31.96 -1.53
C LYS A 27 -2.06 31.08 -0.74
N ILE A 28 -1.72 31.46 0.49
CA ILE A 28 -0.85 30.65 1.38
C ILE A 28 -1.52 29.31 1.69
N HIS A 29 -2.81 29.32 2.05
CA HIS A 29 -3.54 28.08 2.34
C HIS A 29 -3.56 27.15 1.13
N MET A 30 -3.88 27.67 -0.06
CA MET A 30 -3.90 26.86 -1.29
C MET A 30 -2.51 26.31 -1.63
N LYS A 31 -1.46 27.12 -1.45
CA LYS A 31 -0.07 26.68 -1.66
C LYS A 31 0.29 25.54 -0.69
N ASN A 32 0.05 25.73 0.61
CA ASN A 32 0.35 24.73 1.63
C ASN A 32 -0.43 23.43 1.36
N GLN A 33 -1.71 23.53 0.99
CA GLN A 33 -2.53 22.36 0.64
C GLN A 33 -1.99 21.63 -0.60
N ALA A 34 -1.53 22.37 -1.62
CA ALA A 34 -0.93 21.76 -2.81
C ALA A 34 0.39 21.05 -2.47
N GLU A 35 1.23 21.66 -1.63
CA GLU A 35 2.47 21.06 -1.14
C GLU A 35 2.22 19.80 -0.30
N GLU A 36 1.22 19.83 0.59
CA GLU A 36 0.82 18.67 1.39
C GLU A 36 0.33 17.51 0.53
N LYS A 37 -0.55 17.78 -0.45
CA LYS A 37 -1.01 16.77 -1.41
C LYS A 37 0.15 16.18 -2.22
N ALA A 38 1.11 17.01 -2.64
CA ALA A 38 2.29 16.52 -3.34
C ALA A 38 3.15 15.61 -2.46
N ALA A 39 3.34 15.97 -1.18
CA ALA A 39 4.07 15.15 -0.21
C ALA A 39 3.35 13.82 0.07
N GLU A 40 2.03 13.83 0.19
CA GLU A 40 1.21 12.62 0.38
C GLU A 40 1.33 11.69 -0.83
N GLN A 41 1.18 12.21 -2.05
CA GLN A 41 1.35 11.41 -3.27
C GLN A 41 2.74 10.79 -3.37
N PHE A 42 3.78 11.53 -2.97
CA PHE A 42 5.14 11.01 -2.92
C PHE A 42 5.27 9.83 -1.94
N ARG A 43 4.76 9.98 -0.72
CA ARG A 43 4.75 8.90 0.29
C ARG A 43 3.98 7.68 -0.20
N MET A 44 2.82 7.89 -0.83
CA MET A 44 2.01 6.81 -1.39
C MET A 44 2.78 6.02 -2.46
N ARG A 45 3.51 6.69 -3.35
CA ARG A 45 4.33 6.01 -4.36
C ARG A 45 5.43 5.14 -3.75
N LEU A 46 6.08 5.63 -2.69
CA LEU A 46 7.10 4.85 -1.97
C LEU A 46 6.49 3.61 -1.32
N LYS A 47 5.35 3.78 -0.65
CA LYS A 47 4.62 2.67 -0.03
C LYS A 47 4.20 1.64 -1.07
N ASN A 48 3.55 2.05 -2.16
CA ASN A 48 3.11 1.14 -3.21
C ASN A 48 4.28 0.35 -3.81
N LYS A 49 5.41 1.01 -4.07
CA LYS A 49 6.61 0.33 -4.56
C LYS A 49 7.15 -0.69 -3.56
N GLN A 50 7.11 -0.38 -2.27
CA GLN A 50 7.50 -1.32 -1.22
C GLN A 50 6.55 -2.52 -1.16
N ASP A 51 5.25 -2.27 -1.25
CA ASP A 51 4.21 -3.31 -1.24
C ASP A 51 4.34 -4.24 -2.47
N GLU A 52 4.61 -3.68 -3.66
CA GLU A 52 4.90 -4.45 -4.87
C GLU A 52 6.13 -5.36 -4.71
N MET A 53 7.24 -4.82 -4.18
CA MET A 53 8.45 -5.62 -3.94
C MET A 53 8.21 -6.75 -2.91
N LYS A 54 7.43 -6.48 -1.86
CA LYS A 54 7.06 -7.50 -0.85
C LYS A 54 6.26 -8.61 -1.51
N LEU A 55 5.25 -8.25 -2.31
CA LEU A 55 4.40 -9.20 -3.03
C LEU A 55 5.21 -10.08 -4.00
N GLU A 56 6.14 -9.51 -4.76
CA GLU A 56 7.03 -10.28 -5.62
C GLU A 56 7.95 -11.22 -4.82
N GLY A 57 8.44 -10.77 -3.66
CA GLY A 57 9.26 -11.58 -2.76
C GLY A 57 8.50 -12.80 -2.25
N ASP A 58 7.26 -12.62 -1.80
CA ASP A 58 6.38 -13.69 -1.33
C ASP A 58 6.04 -14.66 -2.46
N LEU A 59 5.80 -14.15 -3.66
CA LEU A 59 5.56 -14.99 -4.84
C LEU A 59 6.77 -15.90 -5.11
N ARG A 60 7.99 -15.33 -5.14
CA ARG A 60 9.22 -16.11 -5.37
C ARG A 60 9.44 -17.17 -4.29
N ARG A 61 9.14 -16.85 -3.02
CA ARG A 61 9.24 -17.82 -1.92
C ARG A 61 8.23 -18.96 -2.07
N SER A 62 6.99 -18.64 -2.40
CA SER A 62 5.93 -19.62 -2.61
C SER A 62 6.25 -20.55 -3.78
N GLN A 63 6.70 -20.01 -4.91
CA GLN A 63 7.13 -20.81 -6.06
C GLN A 63 8.23 -21.81 -5.69
N ARG A 64 9.25 -21.35 -4.95
CA ARG A 64 10.34 -22.22 -4.49
C ARG A 64 9.86 -23.30 -3.52
N ALA A 65 8.96 -22.94 -2.59
CA ALA A 65 8.40 -23.89 -1.64
C ALA A 65 7.60 -24.97 -2.36
N CYS A 66 6.73 -24.60 -3.32
CA CYS A 66 6.00 -25.57 -4.15
C CYS A 66 6.98 -26.53 -4.82
N GLN A 67 7.93 -26.00 -5.62
CA GLN A 67 8.90 -26.83 -6.33
C GLN A 67 9.66 -27.81 -5.42
N GLN A 68 10.05 -27.38 -4.23
CA GLN A 68 10.79 -28.22 -3.28
C GLN A 68 9.93 -29.30 -2.62
N LEU A 69 8.68 -28.99 -2.31
CA LEU A 69 7.74 -29.90 -1.65
C LEU A 69 7.12 -30.87 -2.66
N ASP A 70 6.89 -30.41 -3.90
CA ASP A 70 6.42 -31.21 -5.02
C ASP A 70 7.51 -32.17 -5.48
N ALA A 71 8.79 -31.76 -5.55
CA ALA A 71 9.87 -32.69 -5.89
C ALA A 71 10.00 -33.89 -4.91
N GLN A 72 9.43 -33.80 -3.70
CA GLN A 72 9.39 -34.90 -2.74
C GLN A 72 8.18 -35.82 -2.93
N LYS A 73 7.14 -35.36 -3.62
CA LYS A 73 5.94 -36.13 -3.98
C LYS A 73 5.99 -36.36 -5.48
N GLU A 74 6.38 -37.53 -5.97
CA GLU A 74 6.39 -37.85 -7.42
C GLU A 74 5.04 -37.53 -8.11
N GLN A 75 4.81 -36.29 -8.51
CA GLN A 75 3.61 -35.81 -9.19
C GLN A 75 4.02 -35.11 -10.48
N ASP A 76 3.33 -35.51 -11.55
CA ASP A 76 3.48 -35.00 -12.91
C ASP A 76 3.32 -33.48 -12.98
N GLU A 77 4.21 -32.88 -13.77
CA GLU A 77 4.30 -31.44 -14.00
C GLU A 77 3.12 -30.93 -14.85
N ASP A 78 2.02 -30.54 -14.22
CA ASP A 78 1.02 -29.70 -14.87
C ASP A 78 1.47 -28.23 -14.80
N GLU A 79 2.32 -27.82 -15.75
CA GLU A 79 2.79 -26.44 -15.88
C GLU A 79 1.65 -25.53 -16.38
N TYR A 80 0.74 -25.11 -15.49
CA TYR A 80 -0.30 -24.11 -15.81
C TYR A 80 0.31 -22.70 -15.89
N LYS A 81 0.90 -22.36 -17.04
CA LYS A 81 1.34 -21.01 -17.39
C LYS A 81 0.12 -20.11 -17.65
N SER A 82 -0.39 -19.48 -16.60
CA SER A 82 -1.36 -18.39 -16.74
C SER A 82 -0.62 -17.05 -16.82
N GLU A 83 -0.29 -16.65 -18.04
CA GLU A 83 0.47 -15.42 -18.32
C GLU A 83 -0.34 -14.15 -18.03
N ASP A 84 -1.66 -14.24 -17.96
CA ASP A 84 -2.57 -13.11 -17.69
C ASP A 84 -2.81 -12.83 -16.20
N LEU A 85 -2.33 -13.67 -15.28
CA LEU A 85 -2.55 -13.44 -13.85
C LEU A 85 -1.56 -12.43 -13.26
N SER A 86 -2.08 -11.54 -12.43
CA SER A 86 -1.29 -10.62 -11.60
C SER A 86 -0.42 -11.38 -10.59
N VAL A 87 0.59 -10.70 -10.05
CA VAL A 87 1.48 -11.24 -9.00
C VAL A 87 0.65 -11.68 -7.79
N LEU A 88 -0.38 -10.92 -7.44
CA LEU A 88 -1.26 -11.21 -6.31
C LEU A 88 -2.04 -12.51 -6.53
N GLU A 89 -2.64 -12.68 -7.70
CA GLU A 89 -3.41 -13.89 -8.04
C GLU A 89 -2.51 -15.12 -8.08
N LYS A 90 -1.31 -14.99 -8.67
CA LYS A 90 -0.31 -16.06 -8.69
C LYS A 90 0.10 -16.45 -7.27
N LEU A 91 0.31 -15.48 -6.38
CA LEU A 91 0.65 -15.73 -4.98
C LEU A 91 -0.50 -16.43 -4.24
N GLN A 92 -1.75 -15.98 -4.46
CA GLN A 92 -2.93 -16.58 -3.84
C GLN A 92 -3.07 -18.05 -4.24
N ILE A 93 -2.93 -18.37 -5.53
CA ILE A 93 -3.00 -19.76 -6.03
C ILE A 93 -1.94 -20.63 -5.35
N LEU A 94 -0.68 -20.19 -5.37
CA LEU A 94 0.41 -20.97 -4.78
C LEU A 94 0.25 -21.13 -3.26
N THR A 95 -0.20 -20.08 -2.57
CA THR A 95 -0.43 -20.14 -1.13
C THR A 95 -1.54 -21.13 -0.79
N SER A 96 -2.66 -21.10 -1.52
CA SER A 96 -3.75 -22.06 -1.31
C SER A 96 -3.26 -23.49 -1.54
N TYR A 97 -2.54 -23.73 -2.64
CA TYR A 97 -1.96 -25.05 -2.92
C TYR A 97 -1.03 -25.53 -1.80
N LEU A 98 -0.09 -24.70 -1.34
CA LEU A 98 0.82 -25.03 -0.25
C LEU A 98 0.10 -25.37 1.05
N ARG A 99 -1.00 -24.68 1.34
CA ARG A 99 -1.80 -24.93 2.55
C ARG A 99 -2.67 -26.18 2.46
N GLU A 100 -3.24 -26.44 1.30
CA GLU A 100 -4.18 -27.54 1.10
C GLU A 100 -3.46 -28.87 0.91
N GLU A 101 -2.42 -28.89 0.08
CA GLU A 101 -1.70 -30.11 -0.31
C GLU A 101 -0.52 -30.42 0.59
N HIS A 102 0.17 -29.38 1.08
CA HIS A 102 1.40 -29.54 1.87
C HIS A 102 1.26 -29.11 3.32
N LEU A 103 0.08 -28.61 3.72
CA LEU A 103 -0.17 -28.09 5.06
C LEU A 103 0.95 -27.12 5.48
N TYR A 104 1.41 -26.27 4.54
CA TYR A 104 2.58 -25.43 4.72
C TYR A 104 2.20 -23.95 4.64
N CYS A 105 2.76 -23.13 5.54
CA CYS A 105 2.62 -21.68 5.50
C CYS A 105 3.97 -21.02 5.19
N ILE A 106 4.04 -20.28 4.08
CA ILE A 106 5.26 -19.58 3.66
C ILE A 106 5.69 -18.44 4.60
N TRP A 107 4.75 -17.87 5.37
CA TRP A 107 5.04 -16.78 6.30
C TRP A 107 5.48 -17.28 7.67
N CYS A 108 4.90 -18.39 8.16
CA CYS A 108 5.40 -19.06 9.36
C CYS A 108 6.71 -19.81 9.11
N GLY A 109 6.93 -20.29 7.88
CA GLY A 109 8.10 -21.10 7.52
C GLY A 109 8.03 -22.53 8.08
N THR A 110 6.83 -23.06 8.31
CA THR A 110 6.61 -24.41 8.86
C THR A 110 5.48 -25.14 8.14
N ALA A 111 5.62 -26.46 8.08
CA ALA A 111 4.53 -27.39 7.78
C ALA A 111 3.81 -27.75 9.09
N TYR A 112 2.55 -28.14 8.96
CA TYR A 112 1.64 -28.52 10.03
C TYR A 112 1.25 -29.99 9.87
N GLU A 113 0.83 -30.62 10.96
CA GLU A 113 0.54 -32.05 10.97
C GLU A 113 -0.73 -32.40 10.18
N ASP A 114 -1.76 -31.56 10.31
CA ASP A 114 -3.04 -31.69 9.61
C ASP A 114 -3.73 -30.31 9.43
N LYS A 115 -4.95 -30.34 8.88
CA LYS A 115 -5.73 -29.12 8.62
C LYS A 115 -6.18 -28.44 9.91
N GLU A 116 -6.42 -29.19 10.98
CA GLU A 116 -6.86 -28.65 12.26
C GLU A 116 -5.71 -27.91 12.93
N ASP A 117 -4.52 -28.52 12.93
CA ASP A 117 -3.27 -27.93 13.41
C ASP A 117 -2.95 -26.62 12.66
N LEU A 118 -3.00 -26.66 11.31
CA LEU A 118 -2.81 -25.47 10.48
C LEU A 118 -3.80 -24.35 10.84
N SER A 119 -5.08 -24.67 10.99
CA SER A 119 -6.11 -23.66 11.27
C SER A 119 -6.00 -23.07 12.69
N SER A 120 -5.47 -23.83 13.64
CA SER A 120 -5.38 -23.43 15.04
C SER A 120 -4.08 -22.69 15.36
N ASN A 121 -2.99 -23.03 14.66
CA ASN A 121 -1.65 -22.53 14.96
C ASN A 121 -1.12 -21.51 13.94
N CYS A 122 -1.72 -21.39 12.76
CA CYS A 122 -1.34 -20.38 11.78
C CYS A 122 -2.22 -19.10 11.90
N PRO A 123 -1.63 -17.89 11.99
CA PRO A 123 -2.38 -16.63 12.12
C PRO A 123 -3.41 -16.34 11.02
N GLY A 124 -3.16 -16.80 9.79
CA GLY A 124 -4.06 -16.59 8.66
C GLY A 124 -3.36 -16.85 7.32
N PRO A 125 -4.05 -16.80 6.17
CA PRO A 125 -3.51 -17.18 4.86
C PRO A 125 -2.84 -16.04 4.09
N THR A 126 -2.58 -14.89 4.70
CA THR A 126 -1.97 -13.75 4.03
C THR A 126 -0.74 -13.24 4.77
N SER A 127 0.13 -12.52 4.08
CA SER A 127 1.27 -11.85 4.72
C SER A 127 0.83 -10.90 5.83
N ALA A 128 -0.33 -10.24 5.68
CA ALA A 128 -0.82 -9.26 6.65
C ALA A 128 -1.21 -9.90 7.99
N ASP A 129 -1.53 -11.21 8.00
CA ASP A 129 -1.83 -11.95 9.22
C ASP A 129 -0.57 -12.22 10.06
N HIS A 130 0.63 -11.95 9.51
CA HIS A 130 1.93 -12.27 10.11
C HIS A 130 2.85 -11.05 10.25
N ASP A 131 2.30 -9.83 10.11
CA ASP A 131 3.03 -8.56 10.26
C ASP A 131 3.04 -8.04 11.71
#